data_AF-A0A8T4ULF7-F1
#
_entry.id   AF-A0A8T4ULF7-F1
#
_cell.length_a   1.000
_cell.length_b   1.000
_cell.length_c   1.000
_cell.angle_alpha   90.00
_cell.angle_beta   90.00
_cell.angle_gamma   90.00
#
_symmetry.space_group_name_H-M   'P 1'
#
loop_
_entity.id
_entity.type
_entity.pdbx_description
1 polymer ?
#
loop_
_entity_poly.entity_id
_entity_poly.type
_entity_poly.pdbx_seq_one_letter_code
_entity_poly.pdbx_strand_id
1 'polypeptide(L)'
;MSQLRMTAEPELGIPVRLLAARELGVLELLVKFLHEERGMRLADIARLLSRDARTIWSAYSAAQRKASGPLLLKDGALTVPAAVFGDRRFGPLEAVCAHLKSTGRSYAEIGRMLNRDSRTIWTVCKRAERKGGSA
;
A
#
# COMPACT_ATOMS: atom_id res chain seq x y z
N MET A 1 -17.49 28.38 -6.07
CA MET A 1 -17.16 27.02 -6.53
C MET A 1 -15.65 26.84 -6.44
N SER A 2 -15.16 26.45 -5.25
CA SER A 2 -13.73 26.45 -4.93
C SER A 2 -12.99 25.41 -5.77
N GLN A 3 -12.05 25.87 -6.59
CA GLN A 3 -11.17 25.04 -7.40
C GLN A 3 -10.21 24.28 -6.46
N LEU A 4 -10.36 22.95 -6.40
CA LEU A 4 -9.36 22.10 -5.75
C LEU A 4 -8.13 22.04 -6.67
N ARG A 5 -7.08 22.74 -6.27
CA ARG A 5 -5.74 22.63 -6.86
C ARG A 5 -5.26 21.19 -6.64
N MET A 6 -5.28 20.37 -7.68
CA MET A 6 -4.47 19.14 -7.75
C MET A 6 -3.02 19.59 -7.97
N THR A 7 -2.30 19.85 -6.88
CA THR A 7 -0.84 19.97 -6.92
C THR A 7 -0.27 18.59 -7.22
N ALA A 8 0.29 18.43 -8.41
CA ALA A 8 1.01 17.25 -8.85
C ALA A 8 2.34 17.16 -8.07
N GLU A 9 2.29 16.60 -6.87
CA GLU A 9 3.48 16.00 -6.26
C GLU A 9 3.87 14.79 -7.13
N PRO A 10 5.17 14.54 -7.39
CA PRO A 10 5.59 13.36 -8.16
C PRO A 10 4.98 12.12 -7.51
N GLU A 11 4.10 11.43 -8.23
CA GLU A 11 3.32 10.34 -7.65
C GLU A 11 4.26 9.28 -7.09
N LEU A 12 4.35 9.20 -5.76
CA LEU A 12 5.19 8.24 -5.08
C LEU A 12 4.62 6.84 -5.29
N GLY A 13 5.04 6.22 -6.39
CA GLY A 13 4.56 4.92 -6.82
C GLY A 13 5.22 3.79 -6.05
N ILE A 14 4.39 2.92 -5.49
CA ILE A 14 4.79 1.67 -4.84
C ILE A 14 4.67 0.55 -5.86
N PRO A 15 5.77 -0.13 -6.26
CA PRO A 15 5.70 -1.21 -7.23
C PRO A 15 4.79 -2.35 -6.74
N VAL A 16 3.83 -2.79 -7.57
CA VAL A 16 2.90 -3.86 -7.19
C VAL A 16 3.64 -5.17 -6.89
N ARG A 17 4.74 -5.43 -7.59
CA ARG A 17 5.60 -6.60 -7.37
C ARG A 17 6.18 -6.66 -5.96
N LEU A 18 6.44 -5.51 -5.34
CA LEU A 18 6.90 -5.44 -3.95
C LEU A 18 5.81 -5.98 -3.01
N LEU A 19 4.55 -5.62 -3.27
CA LEU A 19 3.38 -6.02 -2.48
C LEU A 19 3.05 -7.52 -2.60
N ALA A 20 3.66 -8.21 -3.56
CA ALA A 20 3.55 -9.66 -3.71
C ALA A 20 4.32 -10.43 -2.63
N ALA A 21 5.37 -9.83 -2.05
CA ALA A 21 6.15 -10.46 -0.99
C ALA A 21 5.25 -10.83 0.20
N ARG A 22 5.41 -12.06 0.70
CA ARG A 22 4.60 -12.62 1.81
C ARG A 22 5.29 -12.49 3.16
N GLU A 23 6.60 -12.30 3.17
CA GLU A 23 7.43 -12.26 4.38
C GLU A 23 7.07 -11.06 5.27
N LEU A 24 6.69 -9.94 4.65
CA LEU A 24 6.25 -8.73 5.32
C LEU A 24 4.76 -8.49 5.09
N GLY A 25 4.10 -7.95 6.11
CA GLY A 25 2.78 -7.35 5.94
C GLY A 25 2.85 -6.13 5.02
N VAL A 26 1.73 -5.79 4.36
CA VAL A 26 1.69 -4.68 3.40
C VAL A 26 2.15 -3.34 4.01
N LEU A 27 1.77 -3.06 5.26
CA LEU A 27 2.23 -1.83 5.94
C LEU A 27 3.72 -1.88 6.29
N GLU A 28 4.21 -3.03 6.77
CA GLU A 28 5.63 -3.23 7.12
C GLU A 28 6.51 -2.99 5.88
N LEU A 29 6.12 -3.60 4.77
CA LEU A 29 6.78 -3.48 3.48
C LEU A 29 6.72 -2.05 2.93
N LEU A 30 5.56 -1.41 3.00
CA LEU A 30 5.38 -0.02 2.57
C LEU A 30 6.29 0.93 3.37
N VAL A 31 6.30 0.81 4.69
CA VAL A 31 7.12 1.67 5.56
C VAL A 31 8.60 1.42 5.32
N LYS A 32 9.03 0.15 5.22
CA LYS A 32 10.42 -0.21 4.93
C LYS A 32 10.88 0.37 3.60
N PHE A 33 10.08 0.22 2.53
CA PHE A 33 10.40 0.79 1.21
C PHE A 33 10.50 2.31 1.22
N LEU A 34 9.53 2.99 1.84
CA LEU A 34 9.54 4.45 1.90
C LEU A 34 10.72 4.99 2.71
N HIS A 35 11.12 4.28 3.77
CA HIS A 35 12.24 4.69 4.60
C HIS A 35 13.59 4.38 3.96
N GLU A 36 13.82 3.13 3.56
CA GLU A 36 15.13 2.64 3.11
C GLU A 36 15.41 2.99 1.66
N GLU A 37 14.42 2.86 0.77
CA GLU A 37 14.62 3.05 -0.68
C GLU A 37 14.27 4.47 -1.15
N ARG A 38 13.35 5.15 -0.46
CA ARG A 38 12.94 6.53 -0.77
C ARG A 38 13.52 7.57 0.20
N GLY A 39 14.27 7.15 1.22
CA GLY A 39 14.96 8.03 2.17
C GLY A 39 14.02 8.86 3.06
N MET A 40 12.73 8.51 3.16
CA MET A 40 11.77 9.29 3.93
C MET A 40 11.95 9.08 5.43
N ARG A 41 11.72 10.13 6.23
CA ARG A 41 11.70 9.99 7.69
C ARG A 41 10.40 9.29 8.13
N LEU A 42 10.45 8.48 9.18
CA LEU A 42 9.26 7.78 9.70
C LEU A 42 8.11 8.74 10.07
N ALA A 43 8.43 9.95 10.55
CA ALA A 43 7.45 10.99 10.82
C ALA A 43 6.74 11.50 9.55
N ASP A 44 7.45 11.61 8.43
CA ASP A 44 6.88 12.04 7.16
C ASP A 44 6.01 10.92 6.55
N ILE A 45 6.44 9.67 6.69
CA ILE A 45 5.65 8.49 6.33
C ILE A 45 4.34 8.46 7.14
N ALA A 46 4.40 8.76 8.45
CA ALA A 46 3.21 8.83 9.30
C ALA A 46 2.19 9.87 8.80
N ARG A 47 2.67 11.05 8.38
CA ARG A 47 1.83 12.10 7.78
C ARG A 47 1.26 11.64 6.44
N LEU A 48 2.09 11.12 5.55
CA LEU A 48 1.69 10.63 4.22
C LEU A 48 0.59 9.57 4.31
N LEU A 49 0.75 8.60 5.22
CA LEU A 49 -0.18 7.49 5.40
C LEU A 49 -1.33 7.83 6.36
N SER A 50 -1.38 9.05 6.90
CA SER A 50 -2.32 9.46 7.95
C SER A 50 -2.41 8.48 9.13
N ARG A 51 -1.27 7.90 9.52
CA ARG A 51 -1.16 6.94 10.63
C ARG A 51 -0.38 7.53 11.80
N ASP A 52 -0.67 7.02 12.99
CA ASP A 52 0.09 7.38 14.20
C ASP A 52 1.56 6.99 14.04
N ALA A 53 2.47 7.86 14.48
CA ALA A 53 3.92 7.65 14.36
C ALA A 53 4.38 6.35 15.05
N ARG A 54 3.73 5.95 16.16
CA ARG A 54 4.01 4.66 16.84
C ARG A 54 3.62 3.48 15.97
N THR A 55 2.53 3.58 15.20
CA THR A 55 2.15 2.52 14.24
C THR A 55 3.21 2.38 13.15
N ILE A 56 3.69 3.50 12.60
CA ILE A 56 4.75 3.48 11.58
C ILE A 56 6.05 2.92 12.14
N TRP A 57 6.47 3.36 13.32
CA TRP A 57 7.67 2.85 13.98
C TRP A 57 7.57 1.35 14.27
N SER A 58 6.45 0.88 14.81
CA SER A 58 6.23 -0.54 15.07
C SER A 58 6.23 -1.37 13.78
N ALA A 59 5.64 -0.87 12.71
CA ALA A 59 5.67 -1.53 11.40
C ALA A 59 7.10 -1.61 10.84
N TYR A 60 7.88 -0.54 10.95
CA TYR A 60 9.29 -0.54 10.53
C TYR A 60 10.15 -1.50 11.36
N SER A 61 10.00 -1.46 12.69
CA SER A 61 10.72 -2.36 13.61
C SER A 61 10.37 -3.84 13.33
N ALA A 62 9.10 -4.14 13.07
CA ALA A 62 8.68 -5.48 12.68
C ALA A 62 9.25 -5.88 11.31
N ALA A 63 9.29 -4.96 10.35
CA ALA A 63 9.89 -5.19 9.04
C ALA A 63 11.38 -5.55 9.15
N GLN A 64 12.17 -4.77 9.89
CA GLN A 64 13.59 -5.04 10.09
C GLN A 64 13.84 -6.38 10.81
N ARG A 65 12.98 -6.77 11.75
CA ARG A 65 13.12 -8.06 12.46
C ARG A 65 12.83 -9.26 11.56
N LYS A 66 11.83 -9.15 10.69
CA LYS A 66 11.40 -10.22 9.78
C LYS A 66 12.29 -10.32 8.54
N ALA A 67 12.74 -9.17 8.05
CA ALA A 67 13.58 -9.02 6.87
C ALA A 67 14.61 -7.91 7.12
N SER A 68 15.76 -8.31 7.68
CA SER A 68 16.87 -7.40 8.01
C SER A 68 17.68 -6.96 6.79
N GLY A 69 17.59 -7.71 5.68
CA GLY A 69 18.24 -7.36 4.43
C GLY A 69 17.56 -6.20 3.67
N PRO A 70 18.21 -5.70 2.62
CA PRO A 70 17.61 -4.73 1.70
C PRO A 70 16.41 -5.34 0.99
N LEU A 71 15.45 -4.50 0.59
CA LEU A 71 14.36 -4.96 -0.25
C LEU A 71 14.93 -5.26 -1.63
N LEU A 72 14.81 -6.50 -2.09
CA LEU A 72 15.11 -6.84 -3.48
C LEU A 72 14.07 -6.15 -4.36
N LEU A 73 14.42 -4.96 -4.86
CA LEU A 73 13.60 -4.21 -5.80
C LEU A 73 13.45 -5.03 -7.06
N LYS A 74 12.27 -5.63 -7.22
CA LYS A 74 11.87 -6.23 -8.49
C LYS A 74 11.20 -5.13 -9.28
N ASP A 75 11.90 -4.62 -10.29
CA ASP A 75 11.35 -3.67 -11.25
C ASP A 75 9.96 -4.10 -11.69
N GLY A 76 9.04 -3.14 -11.66
CA GLY A 76 7.65 -3.33 -12.04
C GLY A 76 7.11 -2.05 -12.66
N ALA A 77 6.65 -2.14 -13.91
CA ALA A 77 6.01 -1.02 -14.61
C ALA A 77 4.70 -0.58 -13.95
N LEU A 78 4.08 -1.45 -13.14
CA LEU A 78 2.83 -1.16 -12.44
C LEU A 78 3.10 -0.73 -11.00
N THR A 79 2.65 0.47 -10.67
CA THR A 79 2.74 1.07 -9.34
C THR A 79 1.37 1.38 -8.76
N VAL A 80 1.31 1.53 -7.45
CA VAL A 80 0.15 2.03 -6.70
C VAL A 80 0.57 3.34 -6.02
N PRO A 81 -0.16 4.44 -6.17
CA PRO A 81 0.20 5.71 -5.52
C PRO A 81 0.20 5.58 -4.00
N ALA A 82 1.24 6.07 -3.32
CA ALA A 82 1.32 6.00 -1.85
C ALA A 82 0.13 6.69 -1.15
N ALA A 83 -0.49 7.68 -1.81
CA ALA A 83 -1.67 8.39 -1.32
C ALA A 83 -2.87 7.47 -1.06
N VAL A 84 -3.01 6.34 -1.77
CA VAL A 84 -4.16 5.42 -1.55
C VAL A 84 -4.16 4.81 -0.15
N PHE A 85 -3.00 4.74 0.50
CA PHE A 85 -2.84 4.19 1.83
C PHE A 85 -3.16 5.20 2.95
N GLY A 86 -3.38 6.47 2.59
CA GLY A 86 -3.76 7.54 3.51
C GLY A 86 -5.20 7.43 4.02
N ASP A 87 -6.09 6.74 3.28
CA ASP A 87 -7.46 6.53 3.72
C ASP A 87 -7.53 5.46 4.83
N ARG A 88 -7.72 5.94 6.06
CA ARG A 88 -7.78 5.10 7.26
C ARG A 88 -8.99 4.17 7.33
N ARG A 89 -10.02 4.37 6.51
CA ARG A 89 -11.17 3.44 6.41
C ARG A 89 -10.70 2.06 5.95
N PHE A 90 -9.70 2.05 5.08
CA PHE A 90 -9.14 0.83 4.51
C PHE A 90 -7.90 0.35 5.27
N GLY A 91 -7.80 -0.97 5.42
CA GLY A 91 -6.53 -1.62 5.71
C GLY A 91 -5.57 -1.48 4.52
N PRO A 92 -4.25 -1.60 4.73
CA PRO A 92 -3.28 -1.45 3.66
C PRO A 92 -3.51 -2.38 2.46
N LEU A 93 -3.87 -3.65 2.69
CA LEU A 93 -4.21 -4.59 1.62
C LEU A 93 -5.55 -4.24 0.95
N GLU A 94 -6.52 -3.73 1.71
CA GLU A 94 -7.80 -3.27 1.17
C GLU A 94 -7.60 -2.09 0.22
N ALA A 95 -6.75 -1.12 0.58
CA ALA A 95 -6.43 0.02 -0.26
C ALA A 95 -5.79 -0.41 -1.60
N VAL A 96 -4.82 -1.32 -1.57
CA VAL A 96 -4.19 -1.88 -2.78
C VAL A 96 -5.22 -2.59 -3.65
N CYS A 97 -6.00 -3.48 -3.06
CA CYS A 97 -7.01 -4.24 -3.78
C CYS A 97 -8.09 -3.33 -4.39
N ALA A 98 -8.56 -2.31 -3.66
CA ALA A 98 -9.54 -1.35 -4.14
C ALA A 98 -9.01 -0.54 -5.32
N HIS A 99 -7.77 -0.02 -5.22
CA HIS A 99 -7.13 0.70 -6.32
C HIS A 99 -6.93 -0.18 -7.55
N LEU A 100 -6.37 -1.39 -7.39
CA LEU A 100 -6.20 -2.30 -8.53
C LEU A 100 -7.55 -2.70 -9.13
N LYS A 101 -8.59 -2.85 -8.31
CA LYS A 101 -9.92 -3.18 -8.79
C LYS A 101 -10.57 -2.03 -9.56
N SER A 102 -10.38 -0.78 -9.14
CA SER A 102 -10.92 0.40 -9.85
C SER A 102 -10.28 0.60 -11.23
N THR A 103 -9.05 0.10 -11.44
CA THR A 103 -8.41 0.07 -12.77
C THR A 103 -8.93 -1.01 -13.73
N GLY A 104 -10.01 -1.72 -13.37
CA GLY A 104 -10.65 -2.72 -14.23
C GLY A 104 -10.09 -4.15 -14.13
N ARG A 105 -9.09 -4.40 -13.28
CA ARG A 105 -8.48 -5.74 -13.12
C ARG A 105 -9.46 -6.74 -12.49
N SER A 106 -9.39 -7.99 -12.94
CA SER A 106 -10.13 -9.12 -12.36
C SER A 106 -9.52 -9.55 -11.02
N TYR A 107 -10.30 -10.23 -10.17
CA TYR A 107 -9.79 -10.76 -8.90
C TYR A 107 -8.67 -11.79 -9.11
N ALA A 108 -8.74 -12.57 -10.18
CA ALA A 108 -7.70 -13.53 -10.54
C ALA A 108 -6.39 -12.84 -10.95
N GLU A 109 -6.46 -11.73 -11.70
CA GLU A 109 -5.27 -10.93 -12.05
C GLU A 109 -4.65 -10.30 -10.82
N ILE A 110 -5.44 -9.67 -9.95
CA ILE A 110 -4.95 -9.07 -8.71
C ILE A 110 -4.35 -10.15 -7.81
N GLY A 111 -4.95 -11.35 -7.74
CA GLY A 111 -4.42 -12.48 -7.00
C GLY A 111 -3.04 -12.92 -7.51
N ARG A 112 -2.88 -13.04 -8.83
CA ARG A 112 -1.57 -13.32 -9.45
C ARG A 112 -0.54 -12.22 -9.17
N MET A 113 -0.94 -10.95 -9.31
CA MET A 113 -0.05 -9.80 -9.09
C MET A 113 0.44 -9.70 -7.64
N LEU A 114 -0.44 -9.97 -6.69
CA LEU A 114 -0.13 -9.89 -5.27
C LEU A 114 0.28 -11.24 -4.69
N ASN A 115 0.43 -12.31 -5.46
CA ASN A 115 0.68 -13.66 -4.95
C ASN A 115 -0.29 -14.05 -3.81
N ARG A 116 -1.60 -13.92 -4.06
CA ARG A 116 -2.69 -14.28 -3.13
C ARG A 116 -3.78 -15.06 -3.88
N ASP A 117 -4.48 -15.93 -3.16
CA ASP A 117 -5.65 -16.61 -3.70
C ASP A 117 -6.75 -15.61 -4.09
N SER A 118 -7.40 -15.84 -5.23
CA SER A 118 -8.43 -14.96 -5.78
C SER A 118 -9.65 -14.81 -4.87
N ARG A 119 -9.97 -15.80 -4.02
CA ARG A 119 -11.05 -15.72 -3.02
C ARG A 119 -10.68 -14.77 -1.88
N THR A 120 -9.40 -14.73 -1.51
CA THR A 120 -8.89 -13.74 -0.54
C THR A 120 -9.00 -12.34 -1.12
N ILE A 121 -8.58 -12.16 -2.37
CA ILE A 121 -8.71 -10.87 -3.06
C ILE A 121 -10.18 -10.44 -3.15
N TRP A 122 -11.07 -11.34 -3.56
CA TRP A 122 -12.51 -11.06 -3.61
C TRP A 122 -13.03 -10.58 -2.25
N THR A 123 -12.72 -11.30 -1.18
CA THR A 123 -13.16 -10.96 0.18
C THR A 123 -12.66 -9.57 0.61
N VAL A 124 -11.38 -9.28 0.33
CA VAL A 124 -10.76 -7.99 0.64
C VAL A 124 -11.40 -6.86 -0.17
N CYS A 125 -11.58 -7.02 -1.49
CA CYS A 125 -12.26 -6.04 -2.34
C CYS A 125 -13.69 -5.80 -1.85
N LYS A 126 -14.46 -6.86 -1.55
CA LYS A 126 -15.83 -6.73 -1.04
C LYS A 126 -15.91 -6.00 0.28
N ARG A 127 -14.95 -6.22 1.18
CA ARG A 127 -14.87 -5.47 2.44
C ARG A 127 -14.55 -3.99 2.20
N ALA A 128 -13.63 -3.70 1.27
CA ALA A 128 -13.31 -2.33 0.88
C ALA A 128 -14.54 -1.63 0.24
N GLU A 129 -15.25 -2.29 -0.67
CA GLU A 129 -16.49 -1.77 -1.27
C GLU A 129 -17.53 -1.42 -0.19
N ARG A 130 -17.76 -2.31 0.79
CA ARG A 130 -18.68 -2.04 1.91
C ARG A 130 -18.26 -0.81 2.71
N LYS A 131 -16.98 -0.67 3.03
CA LYS A 131 -16.44 0.48 3.78
C LYS A 131 -16.47 1.80 2.98
N GLY A 132 -16.37 1.71 1.65
CA GLY A 132 -16.45 2.87 0.76
C GLY A 132 -17.88 3.33 0.49
N GLY A 133 -18.84 2.39 0.45
CA GLY A 133 -20.27 2.65 0.26
C GLY A 133 -21.06 2.91 1.54
N SER A 134 -20.49 2.63 2.72
CA SER A 134 -20.97 3.13 4.01
C SER A 134 -20.43 4.55 4.23
N ALA A 135 -21.00 5.51 3.51
CA ALA A 135 -20.79 6.95 3.70
C ALA A 135 -22.14 7.63 3.86
#